data_AF-A0A6C0VFM6-F1
#
_entry.id   AF-A0A6C0VFM6-F1
#
_cell.length_a   1.000
_cell.length_b   1.000
_cell.length_c   1.000
_cell.angle_alpha   90.00
_cell.angle_beta   90.00
_cell.angle_gamma   90.00
#
_symmetry.space_group_name_H-M   'P 1'
#
loop_
_entity.id
_entity.type
_entity.pdbx_description
1 polymer ?
#
loop_
_entity_poly.entity_id
_entity_poly.type
_entity_poly.pdbx_seq_one_letter_code
_entity_poly.pdbx_strand_id
1 'polypeptide(L)'
;LTDVINRYAREKKLVKDMDENLAGEDIREGVTAIISIKLGEPQFEGQTKAKLGNTQAKTFVHKVVHEHLTDWVDRNPAEAADIIRKAIQAASARMAARKARDLTRRKGMLETASLPGK
;
A
#
# COMPACT_ATOMS: atom_id res chain seq x y z
N LEU A 1 -2.65 -8.76 -2.02
CA LEU A 1 -1.81 -7.78 -2.75
C LEU A 1 -0.65 -7.29 -1.89
N THR A 2 -0.86 -6.38 -0.93
CA THR A 2 0.23 -5.75 -0.14
C THR A 2 1.16 -6.76 0.54
N ASP A 3 0.59 -7.80 1.15
CA ASP A 3 1.35 -8.87 1.81
C ASP A 3 2.24 -9.64 0.81
N VAL A 4 1.64 -10.16 -0.27
CA VAL A 4 2.35 -10.90 -1.33
C VAL A 4 3.52 -10.10 -1.91
N ILE A 5 3.30 -8.83 -2.23
CA ILE A 5 4.35 -7.97 -2.81
C ILE A 5 5.49 -7.72 -1.81
N ASN A 6 5.17 -7.43 -0.54
CA ASN A 6 6.21 -7.23 0.48
C ASN A 6 6.99 -8.52 0.73
N ARG A 7 6.31 -9.66 0.85
CA ARG A 7 6.97 -10.96 1.03
C ARG A 7 7.94 -11.26 -0.11
N TYR A 8 7.47 -11.15 -1.36
CA TYR A 8 8.32 -11.38 -2.53
C TYR A 8 9.50 -10.39 -2.58
N ALA A 9 9.27 -9.11 -2.25
CA ALA A 9 10.32 -8.11 -2.20
C ALA A 9 11.43 -8.45 -1.18
N ARG A 10 11.06 -9.00 -0.01
CA ARG A 10 12.01 -9.46 1.02
C ARG A 10 12.77 -10.71 0.56
N GLU A 11 12.05 -11.72 0.08
CA GLU A 11 12.63 -12.98 -0.39
C GLU A 11 13.66 -12.77 -1.51
N LYS A 12 13.37 -11.86 -2.44
CA LYS A 12 14.28 -11.50 -3.54
C LYS A 12 15.28 -10.38 -3.18
N LYS A 13 15.31 -9.93 -1.92
CA LYS A 13 16.19 -8.88 -1.40
C LYS A 13 16.11 -7.56 -2.18
N LEU A 14 14.93 -7.26 -2.73
CA LEU A 14 14.64 -6.00 -3.42
C LEU A 14 14.38 -4.86 -2.43
N VAL A 15 13.93 -5.21 -1.21
CA VAL A 15 13.87 -4.32 -0.06
C VAL A 15 14.81 -4.88 1.01
N LYS A 16 15.71 -4.05 1.54
CA LYS A 16 16.69 -4.48 2.54
C LYS A 16 16.01 -4.79 3.85
N ASP A 17 16.48 -5.80 4.58
CA ASP A 17 15.89 -6.26 5.86
C ASP A 17 15.66 -5.15 6.90
N MET A 18 16.52 -4.13 6.91
CA MET A 18 16.40 -2.98 7.82
C MET A 18 15.44 -1.89 7.36
N ASP A 19 15.11 -1.84 6.07
CA ASP A 19 14.18 -0.85 5.53
C ASP A 19 12.75 -1.18 5.95
N GLU A 20 11.87 -0.18 6.06
CA GLU A 20 10.45 -0.40 6.33
C GLU A 20 9.76 -1.13 5.15
N ASN A 21 8.69 -1.87 5.44
CA ASN A 21 7.84 -2.44 4.39
C ASN A 21 7.15 -1.34 3.57
N LEU A 22 6.90 -1.65 2.30
CA LEU A 22 6.12 -0.79 1.43
C LEU A 22 4.68 -0.70 1.94
N ALA A 23 4.15 0.52 2.05
CA ALA A 23 2.78 0.72 2.46
C ALA A 23 1.81 0.28 1.35
N GLY A 24 0.57 -0.03 1.73
CA GLY A 24 -0.44 -0.42 0.75
C GLY A 24 -0.73 0.66 -0.28
N GLU A 25 -0.57 1.94 0.08
CA GLU A 25 -0.68 3.07 -0.84
C GLU A 25 0.44 3.10 -1.88
N ASP A 26 1.69 2.86 -1.46
CA ASP A 26 2.87 2.82 -2.34
C ASP A 26 2.71 1.73 -3.42
N ILE A 27 2.19 0.56 -3.02
CA ILE A 27 1.99 -0.59 -3.92
C ILE A 27 0.81 -0.37 -4.88
N ARG A 28 -0.21 0.40 -4.47
CA ARG A 28 -1.39 0.68 -5.30
C ARG A 28 -1.22 1.92 -6.18
N GLU A 29 -0.10 2.63 -6.08
CA GLU A 29 0.15 3.83 -6.88
C GLU A 29 0.20 3.49 -8.37
N GLY A 30 -0.74 4.06 -9.13
CA GLY A 30 -0.87 3.82 -10.57
C GLY A 30 -1.39 2.43 -10.93
N VAL A 31 -1.97 1.69 -9.97
CA VAL A 31 -2.64 0.42 -10.23
C VAL A 31 -4.07 0.66 -10.70
N THR A 32 -4.44 0.02 -11.80
CA THR A 32 -5.82 -0.11 -12.22
C THR A 32 -6.24 -1.56 -12.07
N ALA A 33 -7.31 -1.80 -11.32
CA ALA A 33 -7.81 -3.14 -11.04
C ALA A 33 -9.34 -3.17 -11.14
N ILE A 34 -9.85 -4.24 -11.73
CA ILE A 34 -11.28 -4.54 -11.76
C ILE A 34 -11.49 -5.81 -10.95
N ILE A 35 -12.34 -5.73 -9.92
CA ILE A 35 -12.70 -6.86 -9.08
C ILE A 35 -14.18 -7.13 -9.27
N SER A 36 -14.51 -8.25 -9.88
CA SER A 36 -15.88 -8.72 -10.07
C SER A 36 -16.06 -10.03 -9.35
N ILE A 37 -17.08 -10.10 -8.48
CA ILE A 37 -17.43 -11.32 -7.74
C ILE A 37 -18.91 -11.61 -7.92
N LYS A 38 -19.25 -12.89 -7.97
CA LYS A 38 -20.63 -13.37 -7.98
C LYS A 38 -20.94 -13.98 -6.62
N LEU A 39 -22.04 -13.54 -6.01
CA LEU A 39 -22.49 -13.98 -4.69
C LEU A 39 -23.96 -14.38 -4.78
N GLY A 40 -24.33 -15.47 -4.09
CA GLY A 40 -25.73 -15.90 -3.99
C GLY A 40 -26.58 -14.88 -3.22
N GLU A 41 -26.11 -14.49 -2.04
CA GLU A 41 -26.82 -13.54 -1.15
C GLU A 41 -25.94 -12.32 -0.84
N PRO A 42 -25.93 -11.30 -1.72
CA PRO A 42 -25.15 -10.10 -1.50
C PRO A 42 -25.82 -9.19 -0.45
N GLN A 43 -25.04 -8.81 0.57
CA GLN A 43 -25.42 -7.88 1.62
C GLN A 43 -24.67 -6.58 1.42
N PHE A 44 -25.39 -5.46 1.35
CA PHE A 44 -24.80 -4.14 1.17
C PHE A 44 -25.11 -3.22 2.35
N GLU A 45 -24.16 -2.35 2.66
CA GLU A 45 -24.38 -1.23 3.58
C GLU A 45 -25.08 -0.09 2.83
N GLY A 46 -26.28 0.27 3.29
CA GLY A 46 -27.06 1.36 2.73
C GLY A 46 -27.70 1.05 1.36
N GLN A 47 -28.61 1.92 0.94
CA GLN A 47 -29.41 1.72 -0.26
C GLN A 47 -28.62 1.86 -1.57
N THR A 48 -27.55 2.68 -1.59
CA THR A 48 -26.73 2.92 -2.78
C THR A 48 -25.84 1.73 -3.16
N LYS A 49 -25.83 0.66 -2.34
CA LYS A 49 -24.98 -0.53 -2.53
C LYS A 49 -23.49 -0.21 -2.69
N ALA A 50 -23.04 0.90 -2.12
CA ALA A 50 -21.68 1.40 -2.27
C ALA A 50 -20.64 0.53 -1.54
N LYS A 51 -21.04 -0.20 -0.50
CA LYS A 51 -20.15 -1.05 0.30
C LYS A 51 -20.78 -2.41 0.52
N LEU A 52 -20.02 -3.45 0.19
CA LEU A 52 -20.40 -4.84 0.41
C LEU A 52 -20.10 -5.26 1.86
N GLY A 53 -21.09 -5.80 2.55
CA GLY A 53 -21.03 -6.24 3.95
C GLY A 53 -20.68 -7.72 4.14
N ASN A 54 -20.68 -8.55 3.08
CA ASN A 54 -20.36 -9.98 3.21
C ASN A 54 -18.89 -10.20 3.62
N THR A 55 -18.64 -10.48 4.90
CA THR A 55 -17.29 -10.78 5.42
C THR A 55 -16.68 -12.02 4.76
N GLN A 56 -17.50 -13.01 4.42
CA GLN A 56 -17.06 -14.21 3.69
C GLN A 56 -16.51 -13.89 2.30
N ALA A 57 -17.08 -12.91 1.60
CA ALA A 57 -16.59 -12.48 0.29
C ALA A 57 -15.17 -11.92 0.40
N LYS A 58 -14.88 -11.14 1.45
CA LYS A 58 -13.53 -10.64 1.73
C LYS A 58 -12.53 -11.78 1.91
N THR A 59 -12.86 -12.76 2.77
CA THR A 59 -11.98 -13.90 3.04
C THR A 59 -11.72 -14.73 1.78
N PHE A 60 -12.76 -15.00 1.01
CA PHE A 60 -12.66 -15.74 -0.25
C PHE A 60 -11.77 -15.02 -1.26
N VAL A 61 -12.06 -13.75 -1.57
CA VAL A 61 -11.26 -12.95 -2.51
C VAL A 61 -9.82 -12.84 -2.04
N HIS A 62 -9.59 -12.63 -0.74
CA HIS A 62 -8.24 -12.58 -0.19
C HIS A 62 -7.47 -13.87 -0.45
N LYS A 63 -8.06 -15.04 -0.18
CA LYS A 63 -7.43 -16.34 -0.42
C LYS A 63 -7.06 -16.52 -1.89
N VAL A 64 -8.03 -16.33 -2.79
CA VAL A 64 -7.86 -16.53 -4.24
C VAL A 64 -6.81 -15.59 -4.81
N VAL A 65 -6.88 -14.30 -4.47
CA VAL A 65 -5.88 -13.31 -4.92
C VAL A 65 -4.51 -13.63 -4.33
N HIS A 66 -4.41 -14.04 -3.07
CA HIS A 66 -3.12 -14.39 -2.48
C HIS A 66 -2.45 -15.55 -3.22
N GLU A 67 -3.20 -16.63 -3.46
CA GLU A 67 -2.71 -17.83 -4.15
C GLU A 67 -2.22 -17.50 -5.57
N HIS A 68 -3.10 -16.95 -6.41
CA HIS A 68 -2.76 -16.68 -7.81
C HIS A 68 -1.75 -15.56 -7.99
N LEU A 69 -1.78 -14.52 -7.14
CA LEU A 69 -0.79 -13.45 -7.24
C LEU A 69 0.59 -13.94 -6.82
N THR A 70 0.68 -14.82 -5.81
CA THR A 70 1.95 -15.43 -5.40
C THR A 70 2.55 -16.24 -6.56
N ASP A 71 1.75 -17.12 -7.15
CA ASP A 71 2.16 -17.90 -8.31
C ASP A 71 2.57 -17.02 -9.50
N TRP A 72 1.83 -15.92 -9.74
CA TRP A 72 2.16 -14.99 -10.82
C TRP A 72 3.49 -14.27 -10.59
N VAL A 73 3.77 -13.75 -9.39
CA VAL A 73 5.05 -13.03 -9.15
C VAL A 73 6.25 -13.97 -9.22
N ASP A 74 6.08 -15.24 -8.83
CA ASP A 74 7.14 -16.25 -8.92
C ASP A 74 7.47 -16.62 -10.38
N ARG A 75 6.45 -16.68 -11.25
CA ARG A 75 6.63 -16.97 -12.68
C ARG A 75 7.09 -15.77 -13.51
N ASN A 76 6.87 -14.55 -13.02
CA ASN A 76 7.16 -13.30 -13.75
C ASN A 76 8.14 -12.42 -12.95
N PRO A 77 9.40 -12.86 -12.74
CA PRO A 77 10.31 -12.20 -11.82
C PRO A 77 10.77 -10.81 -12.28
N ALA A 78 10.85 -10.57 -13.59
CA ALA A 78 11.25 -9.27 -14.14
C ALA A 78 10.16 -8.22 -13.89
N GLU A 79 8.93 -8.55 -14.24
CA GLU A 79 7.76 -7.70 -14.05
C GLU A 79 7.48 -7.46 -12.55
N ALA A 80 7.61 -8.50 -11.73
CA ALA A 80 7.49 -8.37 -10.28
C ALA A 80 8.54 -7.39 -9.70
N ALA A 81 9.80 -7.48 -10.18
CA ALA A 81 10.84 -6.55 -9.77
C ALA A 81 10.54 -5.10 -10.21
N ASP A 82 10.00 -4.90 -11.41
CA ASP A 82 9.64 -3.57 -11.90
C ASP A 82 8.46 -2.96 -11.11
N ILE A 83 7.44 -3.76 -10.80
CA ILE A 83 6.34 -3.34 -9.92
C ILE A 83 6.88 -2.92 -8.55
N ILE A 84 7.79 -3.70 -7.96
CA ILE A 84 8.39 -3.39 -6.65
C ILE A 84 9.25 -2.13 -6.73
N ARG A 85 10.05 -1.95 -7.78
CA ARG A 85 10.85 -0.72 -7.98
C ARG A 85 9.96 0.51 -8.05
N LYS A 86 8.84 0.44 -8.77
CA LYS A 86 7.86 1.53 -8.82
C LYS A 86 7.28 1.83 -7.44
N ALA A 87 6.92 0.80 -6.68
CA ALA A 87 6.43 0.97 -5.32
C ALA A 87 7.50 1.53 -4.35
N ILE A 88 8.78 1.20 -4.53
CA ILE A 88 9.90 1.81 -3.77
C ILE A 88 10.03 3.30 -4.10
N GLN A 89 9.88 3.69 -5.38
CA GLN A 89 9.89 5.10 -5.79
C GLN A 89 8.73 5.87 -5.14
N ALA A 90 7.52 5.31 -5.15
CA ALA A 90 6.35 5.84 -4.46
C ALA A 90 6.61 6.04 -2.95
N ALA A 91 7.13 5.02 -2.28
CA ALA A 91 7.47 5.07 -0.86
C ALA A 91 8.51 6.15 -0.55
N SER A 92 9.54 6.28 -1.40
CA SER A 92 10.57 7.31 -1.27
C SER A 92 9.97 8.72 -1.39
N ALA A 93 9.10 8.94 -2.38
CA ALA A 93 8.41 10.21 -2.58
C ALA A 93 7.52 10.57 -1.38
N ARG A 94 6.74 9.60 -0.86
CA ARG A 94 5.92 9.77 0.34
C ARG A 94 6.76 10.15 1.56
N MET A 95 7.87 9.47 1.80
CA MET A 95 8.75 9.74 2.93
C MET A 95 9.46 11.09 2.81
N ALA A 96 9.90 11.47 1.62
CA ALA A 96 10.46 12.80 1.35
C ALA A 96 9.43 13.90 1.64
N ALA A 97 8.20 13.74 1.17
CA ALA A 97 7.11 14.69 1.42
C ALA A 97 6.77 14.79 2.92
N ARG A 98 6.75 13.67 3.65
CA ARG A 98 6.54 13.65 5.09
C ARG A 98 7.66 14.41 5.83
N LYS A 99 8.92 14.13 5.49
CA LYS A 99 10.08 14.79 6.09
C LYS A 99 10.07 16.30 5.86
N ALA A 100 9.71 16.74 4.66
CA ALA A 100 9.58 18.16 4.33
C ALA A 100 8.50 18.85 5.20
N ARG A 101 7.31 18.23 5.33
CA ARG A 101 6.22 18.74 6.18
C ARG A 101 6.62 18.83 7.66
N ASP A 102 7.28 17.80 8.18
CA ASP A 102 7.73 17.76 9.57
C ASP A 102 8.79 18.81 9.88
N LEU A 103 9.69 19.09 8.92
CA LEU A 103 10.71 20.14 9.06
C LEU A 103 10.06 21.53 9.13
N THR A 104 9.09 21.81 8.25
CA THR A 104 8.35 23.09 8.26
C THR A 104 7.56 23.26 9.56
N ARG A 105 6.89 22.20 10.05
CA ARG A 105 6.14 22.24 11.32
C ARG A 105 7.05 22.52 12.51
N ARG A 106 8.22 21.88 12.57
CA ARG A 106 9.20 22.11 13.65
C ARG A 106 9.79 23.53 13.61
N LYS A 107 10.10 24.06 12.43
CA LYS A 107 10.54 25.46 12.27
C LYS A 107 9.48 26.45 12.77
N GLY A 108 8.22 26.26 12.40
CA GLY A 108 7.12 27.11 12.87
C GLY A 108 6.94 27.11 14.40
N MET A 109 7.11 25.95 15.05
CA MET A 109 7.04 25.86 16.52
C MET A 109 8.22 26.55 17.24
N LEU A 110 9.43 26.46 16.68
CA LEU A 110 10.61 27.13 17.25
C LEU A 110 10.52 28.65 17.10
N GLU A 111 9.96 29.17 16.01
CA GLU A 111 9.71 30.62 15.87
C GLU A 111 8.68 31.15 16.87
N THR A 112 7.63 30.38 17.21
CA THR A 112 6.71 30.74 18.30
C THR A 112 7.32 30.65 19.70
N ALA A 113 8.41 29.91 19.89
CA ALA A 113 9.11 29.81 21.18
C ALA A 113 10.23 30.86 21.37
N SER A 114 10.50 31.69 20.34
CA SER A 114 11.65 32.62 20.29
C SER A 114 11.33 34.08 20.63
N LEU A 115 10.18 34.39 21.25
CA LEU A 115 9.92 35.73 21.77
C LEU A 115 10.00 35.76 23.31
N PRO A 116 11.21 35.86 23.88
CA PRO A 116 11.43 36.68 25.06
C PRO A 116 12.37 37.84 24.71
N GLY A 117 11.84 39.06 24.71
CA GLY A 117 12.66 40.27 24.72
C GLY A 117 12.30 41.34 23.70
N LYS A 118 11.07 41.87 23.76
CA LYS A 118 10.79 43.29 24.04
C LYS A 118 9.42 43.41 24.69
#